data_AF-A0A820A4M8-F1
#
_entry.id   AF-A0A820A4M8-F1
#
_cell.length_a   1.000
_cell.length_b   1.000
_cell.length_c   1.000
_cell.angle_alpha   90.00
_cell.angle_beta   90.00
_cell.angle_gamma   90.00
#
_symmetry.space_group_name_H-M   'P 1'
#
loop_
_entity.id
_entity.type
_entity.pdbx_description
1 polymer ?
#
loop_
_entity_poly.entity_id
_entity_poly.type
_entity_poly.pdbx_seq_one_letter_code
_entity_poly.pdbx_strand_id
1 'polypeptide(L)'
;EPLMEEYSIAAQIWRLSSIDMCELARNSVLMSGHSDQVKKAWLGQQYKEPGVSGNNIRRTNVPNIRIAYRYGVLCEELHSIKLAYHNRHE
;
A
#
# COMPACT_ATOMS: atom_id res chain seq x y z
N GLU A 1 -13.15 19.58 -5.67
CA GLU A 1 -13.59 18.21 -6.00
C GLU A 1 -13.86 17.45 -4.70
N PRO A 2 -14.97 16.71 -4.58
CA PRO A 2 -15.40 16.08 -3.33
C PRO A 2 -14.34 15.16 -2.69
N LEU A 3 -13.64 14.36 -3.51
CA LEU A 3 -12.60 13.44 -3.02
C LEU A 3 -11.41 14.18 -2.40
N MET A 4 -10.97 15.28 -3.01
CA MET A 4 -9.84 16.07 -2.51
C MET A 4 -10.18 16.75 -1.18
N GLU A 5 -11.45 17.10 -0.97
CA GLU A 5 -11.94 17.66 0.29
C GLU A 5 -11.92 16.62 1.42
N GLU A 6 -12.43 15.41 1.17
CA GLU A 6 -12.37 14.29 2.11
C GLU A 6 -10.94 13.97 2.52
N TYR A 7 -10.02 13.88 1.55
CA TYR A 7 -8.60 13.64 1.79
C TYR A 7 -7.97 14.76 2.63
N SER A 8 -8.33 16.02 2.36
CA SER A 8 -7.81 17.17 3.11
C SER A 8 -8.28 17.17 4.56
N ILE A 9 -9.57 16.87 4.79
CA ILE A 9 -10.15 16.76 6.14
C ILE A 9 -9.51 15.59 6.91
N ALA A 10 -9.42 14.41 6.27
CA ALA A 10 -8.77 13.22 6.84
C ALA A 10 -7.32 13.50 7.25
N ALA A 11 -6.56 14.17 6.38
CA ALA A 11 -5.18 14.52 6.66
C ALA A 11 -5.05 15.42 7.90
N GLN A 12 -5.95 16.39 8.05
CA GLN A 12 -5.96 17.30 9.20
C GLN A 12 -6.36 16.57 10.48
N ILE A 13 -7.42 15.77 10.46
CA ILE A 13 -7.94 15.07 11.65
C ILE A 13 -6.94 14.04 12.16
N TRP A 14 -6.37 13.23 11.27
CA TRP A 14 -5.46 12.14 11.64
C TRP A 14 -3.98 12.48 11.56
N ARG A 15 -3.65 13.75 11.27
CA ARG A 15 -2.27 14.25 11.14
C ARG A 15 -1.46 13.44 10.12
N LEU A 16 -2.08 13.14 8.98
CA LEU A 16 -1.44 12.36 7.92
C LEU A 16 -0.39 13.22 7.20
N SER A 17 0.79 12.65 7.04
CA SER A 17 1.85 13.24 6.21
C SER A 17 1.55 13.10 4.72
N SER A 18 2.31 13.79 3.88
CA SER A 18 2.22 13.61 2.42
C SER A 18 2.50 12.17 2.00
N ILE A 19 3.39 11.46 2.69
CA ILE A 19 3.68 10.04 2.42
C ILE A 19 2.46 9.18 2.74
N ASP A 20 1.76 9.45 3.84
CA ASP A 20 0.56 8.71 4.22
C ASP A 20 -0.56 8.91 3.19
N MET A 21 -0.72 10.14 2.71
CA MET A 21 -1.70 10.47 1.67
C MET A 21 -1.37 9.80 0.33
N CYS A 22 -0.10 9.78 -0.06
CA CYS A 22 0.35 9.06 -1.25
C CYS A 22 0.18 7.54 -1.12
N GLU A 23 0.43 6.98 0.06
CA GLU A 23 0.20 5.56 0.35
C GLU A 23 -1.29 5.20 0.27
N LEU A 24 -2.17 6.03 0.84
CA LEU A 24 -3.62 5.87 0.73
C LEU A 24 -4.07 5.91 -0.74
N ALA A 25 -3.68 6.94 -1.49
CA ALA A 25 -4.04 7.09 -2.89
C ALA A 25 -3.56 5.90 -3.74
N ARG A 26 -2.31 5.44 -3.53
CA ARG A 26 -1.76 4.24 -4.18
C ARG A 26 -2.65 3.02 -3.93
N ASN A 27 -3.05 2.79 -2.67
CA ASN A 27 -3.84 1.64 -2.29
C ASN A 27 -5.28 1.73 -2.81
N SER A 28 -5.86 2.92 -2.90
CA SER A 28 -7.17 3.13 -3.54
C SER A 28 -7.15 2.68 -5.01
N VAL A 29 -6.11 3.04 -5.77
CA VAL A 29 -5.94 2.55 -7.14
C VAL A 29 -5.77 1.04 -7.18
N LEU A 30 -4.99 0.47 -6.27
CA LEU A 30 -4.74 -0.98 -6.21
C LEU A 30 -6.05 -1.77 -6.00
N MET A 31 -6.90 -1.32 -5.07
CA MET A 31 -8.18 -1.96 -4.70
C MET A 31 -9.32 -1.65 -5.68
N SER A 32 -9.19 -0.62 -6.51
CA SER A 32 -10.22 -0.23 -7.47
C SER A 32 -10.53 -1.30 -8.53
N GLY A 33 -11.66 -1.15 -9.23
CA GLY A 33 -12.03 -1.98 -10.39
C GLY A 33 -11.41 -1.55 -11.72
N HIS A 34 -10.44 -0.63 -11.75
CA HIS A 34 -9.83 -0.17 -13.00
C HIS A 34 -9.08 -1.28 -13.75
N SER A 35 -8.97 -1.13 -15.07
CA SER A 35 -8.26 -2.09 -15.92
C SER A 35 -6.77 -2.17 -15.55
N ASP A 36 -6.16 -3.31 -15.84
CA ASP A 36 -4.72 -3.55 -15.63
C ASP A 36 -3.84 -2.48 -16.32
N GLN A 37 -4.25 -2.04 -17.51
CA GLN A 37 -3.56 -1.01 -18.28
C GLN A 37 -3.55 0.34 -17.55
N VAL A 38 -4.70 0.74 -16.99
CA VAL A 38 -4.81 1.98 -16.20
C VAL A 38 -3.96 1.88 -14.93
N LYS A 39 -4.04 0.75 -14.21
CA LYS A 39 -3.24 0.53 -12.99
C LYS A 39 -1.74 0.55 -13.30
N LYS A 40 -1.28 -0.04 -14.40
CA LYS A 40 0.12 0.03 -14.85
C LYS A 40 0.56 1.46 -15.17
N ALA A 41 -0.31 2.25 -15.80
CA ALA A 41 -0.01 3.64 -16.12
C ALA A 41 0.13 4.51 -14.85
N TRP A 42 -0.68 4.26 -13.83
CA TRP A 42 -0.69 5.05 -12.58
C TRP A 42 0.30 4.56 -11.53
N LEU A 43 0.51 3.24 -11.39
CA LEU A 43 1.33 2.65 -10.33
C LEU A 43 2.70 2.14 -10.82
N GLY A 44 2.83 1.87 -12.11
CA GLY A 44 4.01 1.26 -12.72
C GLY A 44 3.77 -0.17 -13.20
N GLN A 45 4.63 -0.65 -14.10
CA GLN A 45 4.47 -1.96 -14.76
C GLN A 45 4.49 -3.14 -13.79
N GLN A 46 5.27 -3.03 -12.72
CA GLN A 46 5.49 -4.08 -11.73
C GLN A 46 4.54 -4.02 -10.54
N TYR A 47 3.44 -3.25 -10.60
CA TYR A 47 2.59 -2.96 -9.42
C TYR A 47 2.02 -4.19 -8.68
N LYS A 48 2.03 -5.37 -9.31
CA LYS A 48 1.59 -6.65 -8.73
C LYS A 48 2.68 -7.37 -7.94
N GLU A 49 3.94 -7.00 -8.11
CA GLU A 49 5.05 -7.60 -7.37
C GLU A 49 4.96 -7.25 -5.88
N PRO A 50 5.34 -8.16 -4.98
CA PRO A 50 5.30 -7.90 -3.56
C PRO A 50 6.38 -6.91 -3.11
N GLY A 51 6.10 -6.20 -2.02
CA GLY A 51 7.04 -5.30 -1.38
C GLY A 51 7.58 -4.20 -2.31
N VAL A 52 8.86 -3.88 -2.15
CA VAL A 52 9.52 -2.78 -2.87
C VAL A 52 9.54 -3.00 -4.39
N SER A 53 9.62 -4.25 -4.84
CA SER A 53 9.64 -4.60 -6.26
C SER A 53 8.39 -4.12 -7.01
N GLY A 54 7.26 -4.02 -6.31
CA GLY A 54 6.01 -3.51 -6.87
C GLY A 54 5.77 -2.01 -6.68
N ASN A 55 6.78 -1.26 -6.25
CA ASN A 55 6.65 0.18 -6.03
C ASN A 55 7.51 0.98 -6.99
N ASN A 56 6.86 1.77 -7.84
CA ASN A 56 7.54 2.79 -8.63
C ASN A 56 7.37 4.15 -7.95
N ILE A 57 8.39 4.59 -7.19
CA ILE A 57 8.36 5.86 -6.44
C ILE A 57 8.01 7.05 -7.34
N ARG A 58 8.49 7.08 -8.61
CA ARG A 58 8.22 8.18 -9.54
C ARG A 58 6.75 8.30 -9.93
N ARG A 59 5.95 7.26 -9.69
CA ARG A 59 4.52 7.18 -9.99
C ARG A 59 3.67 7.33 -8.73
N THR A 60 4.07 6.67 -7.64
CA THR A 60 3.27 6.58 -6.41
C THR A 60 3.62 7.64 -5.37
N ASN A 61 4.82 8.22 -5.44
CA ASN A 61 5.41 9.11 -4.43
C ASN A 61 5.49 8.49 -3.02
N VAL A 62 5.41 7.15 -2.91
CA VAL A 62 5.62 6.43 -1.66
C VAL A 62 7.07 5.95 -1.61
N PRO A 63 7.87 6.33 -0.60
CA PRO A 63 9.25 5.88 -0.48
C PRO A 63 9.36 4.37 -0.31
N ASN A 64 10.40 3.77 -0.89
CA ASN A 64 10.64 2.32 -0.77
C ASN A 64 10.81 1.85 0.68
N ILE A 65 11.38 2.68 1.56
CA ILE A 65 11.51 2.34 2.98
C ILE A 65 10.15 2.14 3.67
N ARG A 66 9.12 2.93 3.29
CA ARG A 66 7.76 2.76 3.79
C ARG A 66 7.18 1.43 3.34
N ILE A 67 7.30 1.10 2.05
CA ILE A 67 6.81 -0.16 1.49
C ILE A 67 7.56 -1.37 2.07
N ALA A 68 8.89 -1.27 2.24
CA ALA A 68 9.71 -2.31 2.84
C ALA A 68 9.25 -2.61 4.27
N TYR A 69 9.02 -1.57 5.08
CA TYR A 69 8.50 -1.73 6.44
C TYR A 69 7.13 -2.42 6.45
N ARG A 70 6.17 -1.93 5.64
CA ARG A 70 4.82 -2.53 5.55
C ARG A 70 4.87 -4.01 5.17
N TYR A 71 5.70 -4.34 4.17
CA TYR A 71 5.83 -5.70 3.68
C TYR A 71 6.53 -6.62 4.70
N GLY A 72 7.58 -6.12 5.36
CA GLY A 72 8.27 -6.85 6.42
C GLY A 72 7.33 -7.22 7.57
N VAL A 73 6.59 -6.25 8.10
CA VAL A 73 5.60 -6.47 9.16
C VAL A 73 4.53 -7.48 8.73
N LEU A 74 4.00 -7.36 7.52
CA LEU A 74 3.02 -8.33 6.99
C LEU A 74 3.60 -9.77 6.95
N CYS A 75 4.83 -9.93 6.49
CA CYS A 75 5.49 -11.23 6.46
C CYS A 75 5.69 -11.81 7.87
N GLU A 76 6.08 -10.98 8.84
CA GLU A 76 6.24 -11.37 10.24
C GLU A 76 4.90 -11.78 10.89
N GLU A 77 3.83 -11.02 10.66
CA GLU A 77 2.49 -11.31 11.15
C GLU A 77 1.97 -12.64 10.57
N LEU A 78 2.12 -12.83 9.25
CA LEU A 78 1.74 -14.08 8.59
C LEU A 78 2.56 -15.28 9.08
N HIS A 79 3.86 -15.09 9.33
CA HIS A 79 4.71 -16.14 9.90
C HIS A 79 4.23 -16.54 11.30
N SER A 80 3.91 -15.56 12.15
CA SER A 80 3.37 -15.78 13.49
C SER A 80 2.06 -16.56 13.48
N ILE A 81 1.14 -16.22 12.56
CA ILE A 81 -0.12 -16.95 12.38
C ILE A 81 0.13 -18.40 11.94
N LYS A 82 1.04 -18.61 10.98
CA LYS A 82 1.39 -19.96 10.50
C LYS A 82 1.95 -20.82 11.62
N LEU A 83 2.88 -20.29 12.42
CA LEU A 83 3.43 -21.00 13.58
C LEU A 83 2.33 -21.34 14.60
N ALA A 84 1.46 -20.38 14.93
CA ALA A 84 0.36 -20.61 15.85
C ALA A 84 -0.63 -21.68 15.34
N TYR A 85 -0.84 -21.76 14.03
CA TYR A 85 -1.66 -22.79 13.41
C TYR A 85 -1.00 -24.17 13.52
N HIS A 86 0.29 -24.28 13.16
CA HIS A 86 1.03 -25.55 13.27
C HIS A 86 1.05 -26.07 14.71
N ASN A 87 1.35 -25.22 15.70
CA ASN A 87 1.40 -25.59 17.11
C ASN A 87 0.04 -26.04 17.71
N ARG A 88 -1.09 -25.77 17.04
CA ARG A 88 -2.43 -26.20 17.48
C ARG A 88 -2.86 -27.53 16.87
N HIS A 89 -2.19 -27.96 15.81
CA HIS A 89 -2.52 -29.16 15.04
C HIS A 89 -1.42 -30.24 15.12
N GLU A 90 -0.42 -30.02 15.98
CA GLU A 90 0.44 -31.04 16.60
C GLU A 90 -0.13 -31.43 17.97
#